data_AF-A0A6C1RQT3-F1
#
_entry.id   AF-A0A6C1RQT3-F1
#
_cell.length_a   1.000
_cell.length_b   1.000
_cell.length_c   1.000
_cell.angle_alpha   90.00
_cell.angle_beta   90.00
_cell.angle_gamma   90.00
#
_symmetry.space_group_name_H-M   'P 1'
#
loop_
_entity.id
_entity.type
_entity.pdbx_description
1 polymer ?
#
loop_
_entity_poly.entity_id
_entity_poly.type
_entity_poly.pdbx_seq_one_letter_code
_entity_poly.pdbx_strand_id
1 'polypeptide(L)'
;MKRHRALACFRASCIVMSVTALLALRYPPPADAQVKRSQEAITLLQSAAASDIATHHHQIRAAMQRDAFGWTPLMIAAAANPDPAVTSALLDRGEVIDARSLDGWTALMFAAAFNSQPQVTRALLEAGADLRQRSRDAWSALFGAARYSGENLRFDGLEAVPDTSRLEVATGEARGWTALFMAARFNTEPQVTQALLAAGADPEARDEHGRNALYYARRHNPDPRVARLLQSVSGAH
;
A
#
# COMPACT_ATOMS: atom_id res chain seq x y z
N MET A 1 -27.81 -36.73 -2.29
CA MET A 1 -28.34 -35.56 -3.05
C MET A 1 -28.69 -34.45 -2.06
N LYS A 2 -28.17 -33.21 -2.22
CA LYS A 2 -28.51 -31.99 -1.43
C LYS A 2 -28.22 -32.15 0.11
N ARG A 3 -27.91 -31.19 0.98
CA ARG A 3 -27.92 -29.71 1.13
C ARG A 3 -26.69 -29.34 2.04
N HIS A 4 -26.17 -28.13 2.21
CA HIS A 4 -26.25 -26.82 1.52
C HIS A 4 -25.07 -25.92 1.99
N ARG A 5 -24.84 -24.81 1.26
CA ARG A 5 -24.24 -23.51 1.66
C ARG A 5 -23.63 -23.34 3.08
N ALA A 6 -22.38 -22.89 3.11
CA ALA A 6 -21.87 -21.96 4.12
C ALA A 6 -21.07 -20.84 3.43
N LEU A 7 -21.77 -19.76 3.06
CA LEU A 7 -21.17 -18.47 2.69
C LEU A 7 -21.37 -17.50 3.86
N ALA A 8 -20.55 -16.44 3.89
CA ALA A 8 -20.76 -15.18 4.61
C ALA A 8 -20.71 -15.19 6.16
N CYS A 9 -19.56 -14.76 6.70
CA CYS A 9 -19.49 -13.62 7.63
C CYS A 9 -18.04 -13.30 8.03
N PHE A 10 -17.28 -12.59 7.18
CA PHE A 10 -16.14 -11.81 7.66
C PHE A 10 -16.63 -10.39 7.98
N ARG A 11 -17.22 -10.24 9.17
CA ARG A 11 -17.78 -8.96 9.66
C ARG A 11 -16.65 -7.96 9.89
N ALA A 12 -16.70 -6.84 9.17
CA ALA A 12 -16.51 -5.43 9.59
C ALA A 12 -15.57 -5.01 10.76
N SER A 13 -14.68 -5.88 11.26
CA SER A 13 -13.72 -5.58 12.34
C SER A 13 -12.34 -6.13 12.00
N CYS A 14 -11.60 -5.38 11.19
CA CYS A 14 -10.14 -5.37 11.20
C CYS A 14 -9.78 -3.89 11.36
N ILE A 15 -9.66 -3.38 12.60
CA ILE A 15 -8.48 -3.54 13.46
C ILE A 15 -7.22 -3.20 12.67
N VAL A 16 -6.50 -2.17 13.14
CA VAL A 16 -5.17 -1.80 12.64
C VAL A 16 -4.21 -2.95 12.91
N MET A 17 -4.17 -3.90 11.99
CA MET A 17 -3.13 -4.91 11.97
C MET A 17 -1.84 -4.20 11.59
N SER A 18 -0.90 -4.13 12.53
CA SER A 18 0.49 -3.82 12.21
C SER A 18 0.95 -4.65 11.01
N VAL A 19 1.88 -4.14 10.22
CA VAL A 19 2.55 -4.89 9.15
C VAL A 19 3.04 -6.25 9.70
N THR A 20 3.54 -6.27 10.94
CA THR A 20 3.92 -7.50 11.67
C THR A 20 2.78 -8.50 11.84
N ALA A 21 1.53 -8.05 12.06
CA ALA A 21 0.35 -8.91 12.22
C ALA A 21 -0.19 -9.41 10.87
N LEU A 22 -0.09 -8.60 9.80
CA LEU A 22 -0.40 -9.02 8.44
C LEU A 22 0.59 -10.08 7.94
N LEU A 23 1.88 -9.90 8.28
CA LEU A 23 2.92 -10.90 8.08
C LEU A 23 2.71 -12.13 8.99
N ALA A 24 2.32 -11.99 10.26
CA ALA A 24 2.09 -13.16 11.13
C ALA A 24 0.87 -14.00 10.69
N LEU A 25 -0.23 -13.38 10.25
CA LEU A 25 -1.45 -14.11 9.85
C LEU A 25 -1.32 -14.86 8.51
N ARG A 26 -0.31 -14.55 7.69
CA ARG A 26 0.04 -15.34 6.49
C ARG A 26 1.09 -16.44 6.75
N TYR A 27 1.81 -16.40 7.89
CA TYR A 27 3.01 -17.21 8.11
C TYR A 27 2.96 -17.92 9.49
N PRO A 28 2.45 -19.17 9.57
CA PRO A 28 2.52 -19.98 10.79
C PRO A 28 3.99 -20.36 11.14
N PRO A 29 4.28 -20.72 12.41
CA PRO A 29 5.65 -20.99 12.86
C PRO A 29 6.30 -22.15 12.07
N PRO A 30 7.56 -22.00 11.60
CA PRO A 30 8.12 -22.87 10.57
C PRO A 30 8.70 -24.18 11.11
N ALA A 31 8.53 -25.24 10.31
CA ALA A 31 9.15 -26.56 10.51
C ALA A 31 10.37 -26.82 9.60
N ASP A 32 10.79 -25.84 8.79
CA ASP A 32 11.88 -25.96 7.80
C ASP A 32 12.95 -24.85 7.99
N ALA A 33 14.21 -25.26 7.89
CA ALA A 33 15.39 -24.39 7.93
C ALA A 33 15.44 -23.37 6.77
N GLN A 34 14.86 -23.64 5.60
CA GLN A 34 14.79 -22.64 4.51
C GLN A 34 13.86 -21.48 4.86
N VAL A 35 12.67 -21.77 5.41
CA VAL A 35 11.73 -20.72 5.88
C VAL A 35 12.36 -19.91 7.01
N LYS A 36 13.09 -20.57 7.92
CA LYS A 36 13.85 -19.88 8.98
C LYS A 36 14.84 -18.85 8.42
N ARG A 37 15.62 -19.20 7.37
CA ARG A 37 16.59 -18.28 6.74
C ARG A 37 15.91 -17.08 6.07
N SER A 38 14.79 -17.29 5.38
CA SER A 38 14.03 -16.19 4.79
C SER A 38 13.43 -15.29 5.87
N GLN A 39 12.96 -15.85 6.99
CA GLN A 39 12.50 -15.07 8.15
C GLN A 39 13.62 -14.27 8.81
N GLU A 40 14.83 -14.84 8.96
CA GLU A 40 16.02 -14.13 9.46
C GLU A 40 16.40 -12.96 8.55
N ALA A 41 16.35 -13.14 7.23
CA ALA A 41 16.60 -12.09 6.25
C ALA A 41 15.52 -10.98 6.28
N ILE A 42 14.24 -11.34 6.47
CA ILE A 42 13.15 -10.37 6.66
C ILE A 42 13.35 -9.56 7.93
N THR A 43 13.65 -10.21 9.06
CA THR A 43 13.90 -9.51 10.34
C THR A 43 15.09 -8.56 10.23
N LEU A 44 16.17 -8.98 9.55
CA LEU A 44 17.32 -8.11 9.28
C LEU A 44 16.91 -6.89 8.42
N LEU A 45 16.17 -7.10 7.34
CA LEU A 45 15.64 -6.01 6.48
C LEU A 45 14.69 -5.05 7.23
N GLN A 46 14.02 -5.49 8.29
CA GLN A 46 13.08 -4.67 9.06
C GLN A 46 13.76 -3.75 10.08
N SER A 47 14.84 -4.19 10.73
CA SER A 47 15.40 -3.48 11.89
C SER A 47 16.84 -3.02 11.74
N ALA A 48 17.57 -3.47 10.72
CA ALA A 48 18.99 -3.18 10.59
C ALA A 48 19.26 -1.89 9.78
N ALA A 49 20.43 -1.30 10.01
CA ALA A 49 20.86 -0.08 9.32
C ALA A 49 21.40 -0.41 7.92
N ALA A 50 21.55 0.61 7.08
CA ALA A 50 22.09 0.48 5.73
C ALA A 50 23.46 -0.27 5.68
N SER A 51 24.32 -0.11 6.69
CA SER A 51 25.60 -0.81 6.83
C SER A 51 25.49 -2.33 6.99
N ASP A 52 24.46 -2.80 7.69
CA ASP A 52 24.26 -4.21 7.98
C ASP A 52 23.68 -4.92 6.74
N ILE A 53 22.69 -4.29 6.10
CA ILE A 53 22.14 -4.73 4.82
C ILE A 53 23.22 -4.73 3.74
N ALA A 54 24.08 -3.70 3.73
CA ALA A 54 25.22 -3.60 2.84
C ALA A 54 26.20 -4.77 2.97
N THR A 55 26.43 -5.24 4.20
CA THR A 55 27.33 -6.36 4.53
C THR A 55 26.70 -7.71 4.19
N HIS A 56 25.40 -7.90 4.47
CA HIS A 56 24.72 -9.19 4.33
C HIS A 56 23.98 -9.37 3.00
N HIS A 57 24.00 -8.38 2.09
CA HIS A 57 23.20 -8.36 0.87
C HIS A 57 23.17 -9.68 0.07
N HIS A 58 24.33 -10.31 -0.15
CA HIS A 58 24.37 -11.58 -0.91
C HIS A 58 23.56 -12.68 -0.21
N GLN A 59 23.62 -12.77 1.12
CA GLN A 59 22.86 -13.74 1.91
C GLN A 59 21.37 -13.40 1.90
N ILE A 60 21.02 -12.13 2.09
CA ILE A 60 19.64 -11.61 2.03
C ILE A 60 19.02 -11.94 0.67
N ARG A 61 19.68 -11.54 -0.43
CA ARG A 61 19.20 -11.76 -1.80
C ARG A 61 19.10 -13.25 -2.15
N ALA A 62 20.00 -14.10 -1.67
CA ALA A 62 19.91 -15.55 -1.85
C ALA A 62 18.77 -16.19 -1.03
N ALA A 63 18.47 -15.68 0.16
CA ALA A 63 17.35 -16.13 0.98
C ALA A 63 15.99 -15.67 0.44
N MET A 64 15.92 -14.46 -0.13
CA MET A 64 14.70 -13.86 -0.69
C MET A 64 14.39 -14.32 -2.12
N GLN A 65 15.38 -14.69 -2.94
CA GLN A 65 15.15 -15.28 -4.28
C GLN A 65 14.31 -16.58 -4.26
N ARG A 66 14.16 -17.21 -3.09
CA ARG A 66 13.37 -18.42 -2.86
C ARG A 66 12.00 -18.15 -2.21
N ASP A 67 11.64 -16.88 -2.03
CA ASP A 67 10.35 -16.52 -1.46
C ASP A 67 9.18 -16.92 -2.38
N ALA A 68 8.16 -17.55 -1.79
CA ALA A 68 7.01 -18.10 -2.51
C ALA A 68 6.07 -17.03 -3.08
N PHE A 69 6.22 -15.76 -2.69
CA PHE A 69 5.41 -14.62 -3.14
C PHE A 69 6.17 -13.71 -4.11
N GLY A 70 7.43 -14.04 -4.42
CA GLY A 70 8.29 -13.26 -5.32
C GLY A 70 8.70 -11.91 -4.75
N TRP A 71 8.79 -11.78 -3.42
CA TRP A 71 9.18 -10.53 -2.78
C TRP A 71 10.70 -10.29 -2.88
N THR A 72 11.09 -9.11 -3.38
CA THR A 72 12.51 -8.70 -3.40
C THR A 72 12.93 -8.11 -2.05
N PRO A 73 14.24 -8.13 -1.70
CA PRO A 73 14.75 -7.40 -0.54
C PRO A 73 14.28 -5.94 -0.48
N LEU A 74 14.24 -5.27 -1.63
CA LEU A 74 13.75 -3.89 -1.75
C LEU A 74 12.28 -3.74 -1.36
N MET A 75 11.40 -4.69 -1.71
CA MET A 75 9.98 -4.65 -1.30
C MET A 75 9.80 -4.77 0.23
N ILE A 76 10.59 -5.62 0.89
CA ILE A 76 10.51 -5.79 2.35
C ILE A 76 11.00 -4.54 3.07
N ALA A 77 12.16 -4.02 2.67
CA ALA A 77 12.71 -2.78 3.22
C ALA A 77 11.74 -1.61 2.99
N ALA A 78 11.22 -1.48 1.76
CA ALA A 78 10.22 -0.48 1.42
C ALA A 78 8.97 -0.57 2.30
N ALA A 79 8.48 -1.77 2.64
CA ALA A 79 7.29 -1.95 3.46
C ALA A 79 7.49 -1.63 4.96
N ALA A 80 8.69 -1.88 5.50
CA ALA A 80 8.85 -2.07 6.95
C ALA A 80 10.13 -1.52 7.58
N ASN A 81 11.12 -1.07 6.81
CA ASN A 81 12.30 -0.38 7.34
C ASN A 81 12.04 1.13 7.39
N PRO A 82 12.25 1.82 8.52
CA PRO A 82 12.07 3.27 8.61
C PRO A 82 13.23 4.09 8.04
N ASP A 83 14.41 3.49 7.79
CA ASP A 83 15.60 4.17 7.28
C ASP A 83 15.59 4.23 5.73
N PRO A 84 15.46 5.42 5.11
CA PRO A 84 15.54 5.56 3.65
C PRO A 84 16.91 5.16 3.09
N ALA A 85 18.00 5.24 3.87
CA ALA A 85 19.33 4.85 3.39
C ALA A 85 19.43 3.35 3.07
N VAL A 86 18.60 2.50 3.69
CA VAL A 86 18.49 1.07 3.35
C VAL A 86 17.95 0.89 1.92
N THR A 87 17.02 1.76 1.50
CA THR A 87 16.45 1.73 0.14
C THR A 87 17.54 2.03 -0.89
N SER A 88 18.30 3.11 -0.69
CA SER A 88 19.43 3.47 -1.56
C SER A 88 20.50 2.38 -1.57
N ALA A 89 20.89 1.85 -0.40
CA ALA A 89 21.92 0.83 -0.28
C ALA A 89 21.58 -0.52 -0.95
N LEU A 90 20.29 -0.82 -1.15
CA LEU A 90 19.78 -1.96 -1.93
C LEU A 90 19.78 -1.66 -3.44
N LEU A 91 19.37 -0.46 -3.85
CA LEU A 91 19.40 -0.01 -5.25
C LEU A 91 20.84 0.05 -5.79
N ASP A 92 21.78 0.60 -5.01
CA ASP A 92 23.22 0.61 -5.30
C ASP A 92 23.82 -0.79 -5.51
N ARG A 93 23.14 -1.84 -5.03
CA ARG A 93 23.53 -3.25 -5.15
C ARG A 93 22.83 -4.00 -6.28
N GLY A 94 22.12 -3.29 -7.16
CA GLY A 94 21.47 -3.86 -8.33
C GLY A 94 20.19 -4.62 -7.98
N GLU A 95 19.45 -4.20 -6.96
CA GLU A 95 18.03 -4.49 -6.87
C GLU A 95 17.26 -3.68 -7.92
N VAL A 96 16.29 -4.31 -8.58
CA VAL A 96 15.51 -3.67 -9.65
C VAL A 96 14.35 -2.89 -9.02
N ILE A 97 14.37 -1.56 -9.16
CA ILE A 97 13.43 -0.65 -8.51
C ILE A 97 11.95 -0.98 -8.80
N ASP A 98 11.67 -1.27 -10.06
CA ASP A 98 10.35 -1.59 -10.61
C ASP A 98 10.08 -3.11 -10.69
N ALA A 99 10.84 -3.92 -9.95
CA ALA A 99 10.55 -5.35 -9.79
C ALA A 99 9.12 -5.58 -9.31
N ARG A 100 8.54 -6.71 -9.72
CA ARG A 100 7.14 -7.04 -9.44
C ARG A 100 7.02 -8.36 -8.70
N SER A 101 6.27 -8.37 -7.60
CA SER A 101 5.90 -9.60 -6.89
C SER A 101 4.98 -10.48 -7.73
N LEU A 102 4.65 -11.68 -7.26
CA LEU A 102 3.67 -12.54 -7.94
C LEU A 102 2.28 -11.89 -8.05
N ASP A 103 1.89 -11.05 -7.09
CA ASP A 103 0.64 -10.26 -7.14
C ASP A 103 0.79 -8.96 -7.97
N GLY A 104 1.96 -8.75 -8.57
CA GLY A 104 2.28 -7.61 -9.42
C GLY A 104 2.62 -6.32 -8.69
N TRP A 105 2.84 -6.37 -7.37
CA TRP A 105 3.18 -5.20 -6.54
C TRP A 105 4.64 -4.78 -6.71
N THR A 106 4.92 -3.48 -6.64
CA THR A 106 6.27 -2.89 -6.67
C THR A 106 6.70 -2.40 -5.30
N ALA A 107 7.99 -2.14 -5.10
CA ALA A 107 8.51 -1.57 -3.84
C ALA A 107 7.79 -0.26 -3.46
N LEU A 108 7.49 0.61 -4.44
CA LEU A 108 6.75 1.86 -4.22
C LEU A 108 5.32 1.63 -3.70
N MET A 109 4.62 0.60 -4.17
CA MET A 109 3.31 0.22 -3.64
C MET A 109 3.39 -0.28 -2.19
N PHE A 110 4.43 -1.05 -1.87
CA PHE A 110 4.68 -1.51 -0.50
C PHE A 110 4.98 -0.35 0.45
N ALA A 111 5.86 0.58 0.06
CA ALA A 111 6.17 1.77 0.86
C ALA A 111 4.92 2.62 1.11
N ALA A 112 4.17 2.94 0.04
CA ALA A 112 2.97 3.76 0.14
C ALA A 112 1.84 3.12 0.97
N ALA A 113 1.73 1.79 0.97
CA ALA A 113 0.69 1.07 1.71
C ALA A 113 1.04 0.73 3.16
N PHE A 114 2.32 0.53 3.50
CA PHE A 114 2.70 -0.11 4.77
C PHE A 114 3.74 0.65 5.58
N ASN A 115 4.51 1.55 4.97
CA ASN A 115 5.59 2.26 5.67
C ASN A 115 5.07 3.55 6.33
N SER A 116 5.42 3.72 7.60
CA SER A 116 5.12 4.93 8.36
C SER A 116 6.05 6.10 8.04
N GLN A 117 7.14 5.91 7.29
CA GLN A 117 8.15 6.92 6.99
C GLN A 117 8.07 7.41 5.53
N PRO A 118 7.56 8.64 5.26
CA PRO A 118 7.46 9.20 3.90
C PRO A 118 8.80 9.28 3.15
N GLN A 119 9.91 9.36 3.88
CA GLN A 119 11.26 9.46 3.33
C GLN A 119 11.61 8.22 2.48
N VAL A 120 11.07 7.04 2.82
CA VAL A 120 11.29 5.80 2.05
C VAL A 120 10.57 5.87 0.70
N THR A 121 9.30 6.31 0.70
CA THR A 121 8.55 6.58 -0.52
C THR A 121 9.23 7.65 -1.39
N ARG A 122 9.74 8.72 -0.77
CA ARG A 122 10.50 9.76 -1.47
C ARG A 122 11.78 9.22 -2.10
N ALA A 123 12.58 8.45 -1.37
CA ALA A 123 13.82 7.85 -1.90
C ALA A 123 13.55 6.92 -3.11
N LEU A 124 12.44 6.18 -3.11
CA LEU A 124 12.02 5.37 -4.27
C LEU A 124 11.63 6.24 -5.48
N LEU A 125 10.94 7.37 -5.26
CA LEU A 125 10.57 8.30 -6.33
C LEU A 125 11.79 9.05 -6.89
N GLU A 126 12.71 9.51 -6.02
CA GLU A 126 13.97 10.14 -6.40
C GLU A 126 14.89 9.20 -7.18
N ALA A 127 14.85 7.89 -6.87
CA ALA A 127 15.53 6.85 -7.64
C ALA A 127 14.78 6.42 -8.93
N GLY A 128 13.62 7.01 -9.23
CA GLY A 128 12.93 6.86 -10.51
C GLY A 128 11.85 5.76 -10.60
N ALA A 129 11.28 5.30 -9.48
CA ALA A 129 10.21 4.30 -9.48
C ALA A 129 8.95 4.78 -10.24
N ASP A 130 8.38 3.98 -11.14
CA ASP A 130 7.20 4.39 -11.91
C ASP A 130 5.91 4.31 -11.07
N LEU A 131 5.47 5.47 -10.59
CA LEU A 131 4.23 5.68 -9.84
C LEU A 131 2.94 5.28 -10.57
N ARG A 132 2.98 5.08 -11.89
CA ARG A 132 1.83 4.69 -12.72
C ARG A 132 1.66 3.17 -12.81
N GLN A 133 2.59 2.38 -12.28
CA GLN A 133 2.43 0.93 -12.21
C GLN A 133 1.17 0.55 -11.43
N ARG A 134 0.58 -0.59 -11.79
CA ARG A 134 -0.60 -1.16 -11.13
C ARG A 134 -0.43 -2.65 -10.86
N SER A 135 -0.81 -3.12 -9.68
CA SER A 135 -0.84 -4.54 -9.31
C SER A 135 -1.83 -5.34 -10.18
N ARG A 136 -1.91 -6.67 -9.98
CA ARG A 136 -2.92 -7.51 -10.66
C ARG A 136 -4.36 -7.10 -10.33
N ASP A 137 -4.58 -6.53 -9.14
CA ASP A 137 -5.87 -5.98 -8.71
C ASP A 137 -6.06 -4.50 -9.11
N ALA A 138 -5.26 -4.01 -10.07
CA ALA A 138 -5.20 -2.64 -10.54
C ALA A 138 -4.75 -1.57 -9.52
N TRP A 139 -4.25 -1.95 -8.33
CA TRP A 139 -3.81 -0.98 -7.31
C TRP A 139 -2.52 -0.28 -7.71
N SER A 140 -2.51 1.06 -7.68
CA SER A 140 -1.31 1.89 -7.75
C SER A 140 -0.76 2.20 -6.34
N ALA A 141 0.41 2.83 -6.26
CA ALA A 141 0.94 3.31 -4.99
C ALA A 141 0.00 4.31 -4.30
N LEU A 142 -0.71 5.15 -5.07
CA LEU A 142 -1.69 6.11 -4.56
C LEU A 142 -2.87 5.41 -3.84
N PHE A 143 -3.31 4.25 -4.33
CA PHE A 143 -4.35 3.45 -3.65
C PHE A 143 -3.88 2.90 -2.30
N GLY A 144 -2.61 2.48 -2.21
CA GLY A 144 -1.98 2.06 -0.96
C GLY A 144 -1.99 3.20 0.07
N ALA A 145 -1.45 4.36 -0.33
CA ALA A 145 -1.38 5.54 0.52
C ALA A 145 -2.77 6.02 0.98
N ALA A 146 -3.73 6.11 0.04
CA ALA A 146 -5.09 6.54 0.34
C ALA A 146 -5.81 5.63 1.33
N ARG A 147 -5.53 4.32 1.31
CA ARG A 147 -6.20 3.33 2.17
C ARG A 147 -5.57 3.16 3.56
N TYR A 148 -4.23 3.18 3.64
CA TYR A 148 -3.51 2.69 4.82
C TYR A 148 -2.58 3.72 5.47
N SER A 149 -2.18 4.77 4.76
CA SER A 149 -1.21 5.73 5.30
C SER A 149 -1.91 6.89 6.02
N GLY A 150 -1.46 7.19 7.24
CA GLY A 150 -1.76 8.45 7.94
C GLY A 150 -0.59 9.42 7.79
N GLU A 151 -0.87 10.73 7.69
CA GLU A 151 0.06 11.87 7.42
C GLU A 151 1.01 11.78 6.20
N ASN A 152 1.27 10.59 5.66
CA ASN A 152 2.33 10.30 4.68
C ASN A 152 1.98 10.69 3.23
N LEU A 153 0.81 11.30 3.01
CA LEU A 153 0.35 11.79 1.71
C LEU A 153 0.88 13.19 1.36
N ARG A 154 1.97 13.63 1.99
CA ARG A 154 2.84 14.70 1.46
C ARG A 154 3.73 14.16 0.34
N PHE A 155 3.08 13.80 -0.76
CA PHE A 155 3.75 13.59 -2.05
C PHE A 155 4.10 14.96 -2.64
N ASP A 156 5.16 15.58 -2.12
CA ASP A 156 5.81 16.73 -2.77
C ASP A 156 6.41 16.22 -4.09
N GLY A 157 5.61 16.26 -5.17
CA GLY A 157 5.89 15.55 -6.44
C GLY A 157 4.68 14.87 -7.09
N LEU A 158 3.51 14.80 -6.44
CA LEU A 158 2.23 14.52 -7.12
C LEU A 158 1.71 15.77 -7.84
N GLU A 159 2.53 16.35 -8.72
CA GLU A 159 2.00 17.15 -9.82
C GLU A 159 1.24 16.20 -10.76
N ALA A 160 -0.08 16.21 -10.64
CA ALA A 160 -1.02 15.79 -11.68
C ALA A 160 -0.64 14.51 -12.46
N VAL A 161 -0.68 13.35 -11.80
CA VAL A 161 -1.46 12.28 -12.41
C VAL A 161 -2.89 12.46 -11.91
N PRO A 162 -3.82 13.03 -12.71
CA PRO A 162 -5.23 12.94 -12.40
C PRO A 162 -5.57 11.46 -12.39
N ASP A 163 -5.71 10.87 -11.20
CA ASP A 163 -5.87 9.42 -11.07
C ASP A 163 -7.33 9.04 -11.36
N THR A 164 -7.68 9.16 -12.64
CA THR A 164 -8.90 8.61 -13.25
C THR A 164 -8.89 7.09 -13.27
N SER A 165 -8.01 6.44 -12.49
CA SER A 165 -7.99 5.01 -12.20
C SER A 165 -9.30 4.61 -11.53
N ARG A 166 -10.29 4.33 -12.38
CA ARG A 166 -11.31 3.35 -12.09
C ARG A 166 -10.61 2.02 -11.92
N LEU A 167 -10.52 1.50 -10.69
CA LEU A 167 -10.07 0.13 -10.48
C LEU A 167 -10.96 -0.84 -11.27
N GLU A 168 -10.36 -1.84 -11.90
CA GLU A 168 -11.05 -3.03 -12.42
C GLU A 168 -10.70 -4.23 -11.56
N VAL A 169 -11.18 -4.25 -10.31
CA VAL A 169 -10.94 -5.39 -9.42
C VAL A 169 -11.74 -6.60 -9.92
N ALA A 170 -11.11 -7.78 -9.89
CA ALA A 170 -11.71 -9.04 -10.33
C ALA A 170 -12.95 -9.43 -9.50
N THR A 171 -13.02 -8.99 -8.25
CA THR A 171 -14.21 -9.03 -7.40
C THR A 171 -15.04 -7.76 -7.60
N GLY A 172 -16.29 -7.92 -8.04
CA GLY A 172 -17.18 -6.84 -8.50
C GLY A 172 -17.75 -5.92 -7.41
N GLU A 173 -17.00 -5.65 -6.33
CA GLU A 173 -17.36 -4.64 -5.31
C GLU A 173 -16.52 -3.36 -5.43
N ALA A 174 -15.35 -3.44 -6.06
CA ALA A 174 -14.38 -2.35 -6.18
C ALA A 174 -14.17 -1.86 -7.63
N ARG A 175 -15.08 -2.20 -8.55
CA ARG A 175 -15.03 -1.67 -9.92
C ARG A 175 -15.42 -0.19 -9.94
N GLY A 176 -14.65 0.60 -10.67
CA GLY A 176 -14.87 2.04 -10.75
C GLY A 176 -14.44 2.83 -9.51
N TRP A 177 -13.77 2.21 -8.53
CA TRP A 177 -13.31 2.93 -7.34
C TRP A 177 -12.06 3.76 -7.61
N THR A 178 -11.99 4.94 -6.99
CA THR A 178 -10.85 5.87 -7.03
C THR A 178 -10.09 5.87 -5.70
N ALA A 179 -8.88 6.43 -5.67
CA ALA A 179 -8.14 6.67 -4.44
C ALA A 179 -8.94 7.53 -3.43
N LEU A 180 -9.73 8.50 -3.92
CA LEU A 180 -10.58 9.33 -3.08
C LEU A 180 -11.70 8.52 -2.38
N PHE A 181 -12.27 7.49 -3.02
CA PHE A 181 -13.24 6.61 -2.34
C PHE A 181 -12.58 5.76 -1.26
N MET A 182 -11.34 5.33 -1.47
CA MET A 182 -10.57 4.59 -0.45
C MET A 182 -10.28 5.45 0.77
N ALA A 183 -9.75 6.65 0.57
CA ALA A 183 -9.53 7.62 1.65
C ALA A 183 -10.84 7.95 2.36
N ALA A 184 -11.88 8.33 1.59
CA ALA A 184 -13.19 8.66 2.13
C ALA A 184 -13.82 7.52 2.93
N ARG A 185 -13.62 6.25 2.57
CA ARG A 185 -14.22 5.10 3.27
C ARG A 185 -13.42 4.60 4.46
N PHE A 186 -12.09 4.56 4.36
CA PHE A 186 -11.24 3.75 5.25
C PHE A 186 -10.19 4.55 6.01
N ASN A 187 -9.82 5.75 5.54
CA ASN A 187 -8.73 6.51 6.12
C ASN A 187 -9.26 7.56 7.12
N THR A 188 -8.73 7.53 8.33
CA THR A 188 -9.16 8.41 9.42
C THR A 188 -8.46 9.76 9.45
N GLU A 189 -7.44 9.97 8.62
CA GLU A 189 -6.70 11.24 8.58
C GLU A 189 -7.24 12.16 7.47
N PRO A 190 -7.91 13.29 7.81
CA PRO A 190 -8.46 14.21 6.80
C PRO A 190 -7.42 14.78 5.85
N GLN A 191 -6.16 14.90 6.28
CA GLN A 191 -5.01 15.37 5.51
C GLN A 191 -4.82 14.55 4.22
N VAL A 192 -5.10 13.23 4.27
CA VAL A 192 -5.05 12.30 3.13
C VAL A 192 -6.11 12.69 2.09
N THR A 193 -7.33 12.94 2.55
CA THR A 193 -8.43 13.37 1.68
C THR A 193 -8.17 14.77 1.12
N GLN A 194 -7.60 15.67 1.93
CA GLN A 194 -7.23 17.03 1.52
C GLN A 194 -6.14 17.04 0.45
N ALA A 195 -5.11 16.20 0.60
CA ALA A 195 -4.04 16.05 -0.39
C ALA A 195 -4.58 15.52 -1.73
N LEU A 196 -5.47 14.53 -1.71
CA LEU A 196 -6.12 14.00 -2.92
C LEU A 196 -6.97 15.07 -3.63
N LEU A 197 -7.75 15.87 -2.89
CA LEU A 197 -8.53 16.97 -3.46
C LEU A 197 -7.61 18.07 -4.04
N ALA A 198 -6.53 18.43 -3.34
CA ALA A 198 -5.55 19.40 -3.82
C ALA A 198 -4.79 18.92 -5.08
N ALA A 199 -4.60 17.61 -5.23
CA ALA A 199 -4.06 16.98 -6.43
C ALA A 199 -5.08 16.81 -7.58
N GLY A 200 -6.30 17.35 -7.44
CA GLY A 200 -7.32 17.35 -8.48
C GLY A 200 -8.20 16.09 -8.54
N ALA A 201 -8.29 15.31 -7.46
CA ALA A 201 -9.25 14.21 -7.39
C ALA A 201 -10.70 14.76 -7.33
N ASP A 202 -11.53 14.35 -8.29
CA ASP A 202 -12.93 14.77 -8.40
C ASP A 202 -13.79 14.26 -7.22
N PRO A 203 -14.35 15.15 -6.37
CA PRO A 203 -15.21 14.77 -5.25
C PRO A 203 -16.60 14.27 -5.68
N GLU A 204 -17.06 14.64 -6.88
CA GLU A 204 -18.35 14.26 -7.46
C GLU A 204 -18.28 13.04 -8.37
N ALA A 205 -17.07 12.51 -8.61
CA ALA A 205 -16.85 11.24 -9.29
C ALA A 205 -17.74 10.15 -8.67
N ARG A 206 -18.38 9.35 -9.53
CA ARG A 206 -19.30 8.27 -9.11
C ARG A 206 -18.76 6.90 -9.47
N ASP A 207 -18.91 5.98 -8.52
CA ASP A 207 -18.74 4.55 -8.74
C ASP A 207 -19.87 3.98 -9.63
N GLU A 208 -19.78 2.69 -9.95
CA GLU A 208 -20.79 1.97 -10.75
C GLU A 208 -22.19 1.93 -10.11
N HIS A 209 -22.32 2.26 -8.82
CA HIS A 209 -23.59 2.36 -8.09
C HIS A 209 -24.08 3.81 -7.92
N GLY A 210 -23.43 4.79 -8.56
CA GLY A 210 -23.78 6.21 -8.47
C GLY A 210 -23.32 6.92 -7.20
N ARG A 211 -22.47 6.28 -6.39
CA ARG A 211 -21.98 6.78 -5.08
C ARG A 211 -20.72 7.61 -5.27
N ASN A 212 -20.64 8.76 -4.61
CA ASN A 212 -19.44 9.61 -4.58
C ASN A 212 -18.65 9.45 -3.26
N ALA A 213 -17.51 10.11 -3.14
CA ALA A 213 -16.67 10.04 -1.94
C ALA A 213 -17.44 10.40 -0.64
N LEU A 214 -18.27 11.44 -0.69
CA LEU A 214 -19.05 11.92 0.46
C LEU A 214 -20.05 10.85 0.98
N TYR A 215 -20.63 10.03 0.10
CA TYR A 215 -21.48 8.90 0.50
C TYR A 215 -20.72 7.92 1.40
N TYR A 216 -19.48 7.56 1.00
CA TYR A 216 -18.67 6.62 1.77
C TYR A 216 -18.22 7.19 3.10
N ALA A 217 -17.77 8.45 3.12
CA ALA A 217 -17.35 9.14 4.32
C ALA A 217 -18.46 9.16 5.38
N ARG A 218 -19.69 9.54 4.99
CA ARG A 218 -20.84 9.62 5.92
C ARG A 218 -21.30 8.27 6.49
N ARG A 219 -21.06 7.15 5.80
CA ARG A 219 -21.61 5.83 6.16
C ARG A 219 -20.61 4.87 6.77
N HIS A 220 -19.32 5.10 6.58
CA HIS A 220 -18.29 4.10 6.85
C HIS A 220 -17.02 4.66 7.49
N ASN A 221 -16.72 5.96 7.31
CA ASN A 221 -15.55 6.55 7.96
C ASN A 221 -15.88 6.89 9.41
N PRO A 222 -15.06 6.46 10.39
CA PRO A 222 -15.29 6.82 11.78
C PRO A 222 -14.92 8.29 12.07
N ASP A 223 -14.17 8.98 11.20
CA ASP A 223 -13.84 10.40 11.39
C ASP A 223 -14.80 11.34 10.62
N PRO A 224 -15.67 12.11 11.32
CA PRO A 224 -16.57 13.07 10.69
C PRO A 224 -15.87 14.30 10.08
N ARG A 225 -14.57 14.52 10.32
CA ARG A 225 -13.77 15.55 9.63
C ARG A 225 -13.66 15.25 8.14
N VAL A 226 -13.51 13.98 7.74
CA VAL A 226 -13.43 13.56 6.33
C VAL A 226 -14.73 13.88 5.58
N ALA A 227 -15.87 13.58 6.19
CA ALA A 227 -17.18 13.91 5.63
C ALA A 227 -17.44 15.44 5.55
N ARG A 228 -16.94 16.22 6.53
CA ARG A 228 -17.03 17.69 6.50
C ARG A 228 -16.17 18.31 5.39
N LEU A 229 -14.94 17.83 5.23
CA LEU A 229 -14.05 18.26 4.15
C LEU A 229 -14.70 18.02 2.78
N LEU A 230 -15.17 16.79 2.52
CA LEU A 230 -15.84 16.44 1.27
C LEU A 230 -17.15 17.24 1.06
N GLN A 231 -17.89 17.56 2.12
CA GLN A 231 -19.08 18.41 2.00
C GLN A 231 -18.74 19.87 1.67
N SER A 232 -17.58 20.39 2.10
CA SER A 232 -17.18 21.78 1.78
C SER A 232 -16.77 21.99 0.31
N VAL A 233 -16.42 20.92 -0.41
CA VAL A 233 -16.08 20.96 -1.84
C VAL A 233 -17.20 20.44 -2.75
N SER A 234 -18.14 19.66 -2.21
CA SER A 234 -19.29 19.13 -2.94
C SER A 234 -20.30 20.23 -3.27
N GLY A 235 -20.47 20.52 -4.57
CA GLY A 235 -21.37 21.56 -5.08
C GLY A 235 -20.76 22.97 -5.21
N ALA A 236 -19.44 23.13 -5.14
CA ALA A 236 -18.74 24.41 -5.27
C ALA A 236 -18.36 24.78 -6.73
N HIS A 237 -19.22 24.44 -7.71
CA HIS A 237 -19.03 24.67 -9.15
C HIS A 237 -20.30 25.30 -9.75
#